data_AF-A0AA96DJA7-F1
#
_entry.id   AF-A0AA96DJA7-F1
#
_cell.length_a   1.000
_cell.length_b   1.000
_cell.length_c   1.000
_cell.angle_alpha   90.00
_cell.angle_beta   90.00
_cell.angle_gamma   90.00
#
_symmetry.space_group_name_H-M   'P 1'
#
loop_
_entity.id
_entity.type
_entity.pdbx_description
1 polymer ?
#
loop_
_entity_poly.entity_id
_entity_poly.type
_entity_poly.pdbx_seq_one_letter_code
_entity_poly.pdbx_strand_id
1 'polypeptide(L)'
;MEYLGTAVLTIILVVLFIYFTNKNILKKTQSKLDIINRYKVALLKILNESKDDKELQRSNKIEFLKRVNDELSRNIFFEKHEIKVVLEELSKMENE
;
A
#
# COMPACT_ATOMS: atom_id res chain seq x y z
N MET A 1 -8.41 -48.18 -8.77
CA MET A 1 -9.36 -47.42 -7.94
C MET A 1 -8.66 -46.44 -7.01
N GLU A 2 -7.54 -46.81 -6.38
CA GLU A 2 -6.77 -45.91 -5.48
C GLU A 2 -6.18 -44.68 -6.20
N TYR A 3 -5.61 -44.85 -7.40
CA TYR A 3 -5.01 -43.75 -8.18
C TYR A 3 -6.01 -42.70 -8.69
N LEU A 4 -7.28 -43.08 -8.90
CA LEU A 4 -8.32 -42.15 -9.33
C LEU A 4 -8.77 -41.26 -8.16
N GLY A 5 -8.92 -41.84 -6.97
CA GLY A 5 -9.25 -41.09 -5.76
C GLY A 5 -8.16 -40.08 -5.37
N THR A 6 -6.88 -40.49 -5.45
CA THR A 6 -5.75 -39.60 -5.17
C THR A 6 -5.58 -38.51 -6.24
N ALA A 7 -5.84 -38.80 -7.51
CA ALA A 7 -5.83 -37.80 -8.58
C ALA A 7 -6.90 -36.73 -8.36
N VAL A 8 -8.13 -37.13 -8.04
CA VAL A 8 -9.24 -36.21 -7.76
C VAL A 8 -8.94 -35.34 -6.53
N LEU A 9 -8.42 -35.94 -5.45
CA LEU A 9 -8.05 -35.19 -4.25
C LEU A 9 -6.94 -34.15 -4.53
N THR A 10 -5.93 -34.52 -5.32
CA THR A 10 -4.84 -33.61 -5.69
C THR A 10 -5.37 -32.42 -6.50
N ILE A 11 -6.28 -32.65 -7.45
CA ILE A 11 -6.90 -31.58 -8.23
C ILE A 11 -7.68 -30.62 -7.33
N ILE A 12 -8.46 -31.14 -6.38
CA ILE A 12 -9.21 -30.33 -5.41
C ILE A 12 -8.26 -29.46 -4.57
N LEU A 13 -7.17 -30.04 -4.06
CA LEU A 13 -6.18 -29.30 -3.27
C LEU A 13 -5.49 -28.20 -4.07
N VAL A 14 -5.15 -28.45 -5.34
CA VAL A 14 -4.56 -27.43 -6.23
C VAL A 14 -5.53 -26.28 -6.48
N VAL A 15 -6.80 -26.58 -6.77
CA VAL A 15 -7.83 -25.55 -6.99
C VAL A 15 -8.05 -24.71 -5.72
N LEU A 16 -8.13 -25.36 -4.54
CA LEU A 16 -8.24 -24.66 -3.26
C LEU A 16 -7.02 -23.78 -2.99
N PHE A 17 -5.80 -24.30 -3.22
CA PHE A 17 -4.56 -23.54 -3.02
C PHE A 17 -4.52 -22.28 -3.89
N ILE A 18 -4.86 -22.39 -5.18
CA ILE A 18 -4.94 -21.24 -6.09
C ILE A 18 -5.99 -20.23 -5.62
N TYR A 19 -7.19 -20.71 -5.25
CA TYR A 19 -8.28 -19.86 -4.78
C TYR A 19 -7.91 -19.06 -3.52
N PHE A 20 -7.38 -19.73 -2.49
CA PHE A 20 -6.98 -19.08 -1.25
C PHE A 20 -5.81 -18.11 -1.45
N THR A 21 -4.84 -18.47 -2.28
CA THR A 21 -3.68 -17.62 -2.59
C THR A 21 -4.11 -16.33 -3.29
N ASN A 22 -4.93 -16.43 -4.34
CA ASN A 22 -5.41 -15.27 -5.08
C ASN A 22 -6.27 -14.34 -4.22
N LYS A 23 -7.14 -14.88 -3.37
CA LYS A 23 -7.98 -14.08 -2.46
C LYS A 23 -7.15 -13.30 -1.43
N ASN A 24 -6.10 -13.92 -0.89
CA ASN A 24 -5.19 -13.26 0.06
C ASN A 24 -4.34 -12.18 -0.60
N ILE A 25 -3.83 -12.43 -1.82
CA ILE A 25 -3.10 -11.43 -2.60
C ILE A 25 -4.00 -10.23 -2.89
N LEU A 26 -5.23 -10.46 -3.37
CA LEU A 26 -6.18 -9.38 -3.68
C LEU A 26 -6.50 -8.53 -2.44
N LYS A 27 -6.76 -9.16 -1.29
CA LYS A 27 -7.00 -8.46 -0.03
C LYS A 27 -5.79 -7.64 0.41
N LYS A 28 -4.57 -8.18 0.31
CA LYS A 28 -3.33 -7.46 0.63
C LYS A 28 -3.14 -6.25 -0.28
N THR A 29 -3.37 -6.40 -1.58
CA THR A 29 -3.25 -5.31 -2.56
C THR A 29 -4.30 -4.22 -2.32
N GLN A 30 -5.55 -4.58 -2.06
CA GLN A 30 -6.61 -3.63 -1.75
C GLN A 30 -6.29 -2.84 -0.47
N SER A 31 -5.88 -3.53 0.60
CA SER A 31 -5.47 -2.88 1.85
C SER A 31 -4.32 -1.88 1.66
N LYS A 32 -3.33 -2.19 0.81
CA LYS A 32 -2.23 -1.28 0.48
C LYS A 32 -2.70 -0.03 -0.25
N LEU A 33 -3.53 -0.22 -1.28
CA LEU A 33 -4.06 0.89 -2.08
C LEU A 33 -4.88 1.85 -1.21
N ASP A 34 -5.70 1.31 -0.32
CA ASP A 34 -6.49 2.11 0.61
C ASP A 34 -5.61 2.90 1.58
N ILE A 35 -4.51 2.31 2.07
CA ILE A 35 -3.53 2.99 2.92
C ILE A 35 -2.87 4.14 2.15
N ILE A 36 -2.40 3.90 0.92
CA ILE A 36 -1.75 4.92 0.09
C ILE A 36 -2.72 6.07 -0.22
N ASN A 37 -3.96 5.77 -0.59
CA ASN A 37 -4.97 6.78 -0.91
C ASN A 37 -5.26 7.69 0.28
N ARG A 38 -5.29 7.16 1.51
CA ARG A 38 -5.45 8.00 2.71
C ARG A 38 -4.30 8.99 2.87
N TYR A 39 -3.06 8.56 2.65
CA TYR A 39 -1.91 9.47 2.73
C TYR A 39 -1.92 10.52 1.61
N LYS A 40 -2.34 10.16 0.39
CA LYS A 40 -2.50 11.12 -0.71
C LYS A 40 -3.49 12.22 -0.36
N VAL A 41 -4.67 11.84 0.15
CA VAL A 41 -5.70 12.81 0.57
C VAL A 41 -5.19 13.70 1.71
N ALA A 42 -4.53 13.11 2.70
CA ALA A 42 -3.96 13.86 3.82
C ALA A 42 -2.88 14.86 3.36
N LEU A 43 -2.00 14.44 2.45
CA LEU A 43 -0.97 15.31 1.90
C LEU A 43 -1.58 16.48 1.12
N LEU A 44 -2.53 16.23 0.24
CA LEU A 44 -3.22 17.29 -0.51
C LEU A 44 -3.90 18.30 0.41
N LYS A 45 -4.48 17.84 1.52
CA LYS A 45 -5.05 18.73 2.53
C LYS A 45 -3.98 19.64 3.14
N ILE A 46 -2.83 19.07 3.55
CA ILE A 46 -1.70 19.84 4.11
C ILE A 46 -1.19 20.87 3.09
N LEU A 47 -1.02 20.47 1.83
CA LEU A 47 -0.57 21.37 0.77
C LEU A 47 -1.57 22.51 0.56
N ASN A 48 -2.87 22.23 0.60
CA ASN A 48 -3.92 23.24 0.45
C ASN A 48 -3.98 24.22 1.62
N GLU A 49 -3.82 23.73 2.85
CA GLU A 49 -3.81 24.56 4.07
C GLU A 49 -2.61 25.52 4.13
N SER A 50 -1.52 25.16 3.47
CA SER A 50 -0.27 25.94 3.44
C SER A 50 0.03 26.56 2.07
N LYS A 51 -0.94 26.61 1.16
CA LYS A 51 -0.75 27.10 -0.22
C LYS A 51 -0.18 28.51 -0.33
N ASP A 52 -0.48 29.36 0.65
CA ASP A 52 -0.12 30.78 0.64
C ASP A 52 1.31 31.03 1.17
N ASP A 53 1.93 30.02 1.80
CA ASP A 53 3.31 30.08 2.31
C ASP A 53 4.10 28.84 1.83
N LYS A 54 4.94 29.05 0.81
CA LYS A 54 5.74 27.98 0.19
C LYS A 54 6.77 27.36 1.14
N GLU A 55 7.34 28.13 2.05
CA GLU A 55 8.32 27.61 3.01
C GLU A 55 7.61 26.74 4.06
N LEU A 56 6.48 27.22 4.57
CA LEU A 56 5.64 26.45 5.50
C LEU A 56 5.09 25.18 4.83
N GLN A 57 4.64 25.27 3.58
CA GLN A 57 4.16 24.12 2.81
C GLN A 57 5.24 23.06 2.64
N ARG A 58 6.46 23.48 2.28
CA ARG A 58 7.61 22.58 2.15
C ARG A 58 7.95 21.92 3.49
N SER A 59 7.99 22.69 4.57
CA SER A 59 8.26 22.17 5.91
C SER A 59 7.23 21.13 6.34
N ASN A 60 5.94 21.45 6.22
CA ASN A 60 4.84 20.56 6.57
C ASN A 60 4.83 19.29 5.72
N LYS A 61 5.11 19.39 4.42
CA LYS A 61 5.28 18.23 3.52
C LYS A 61 6.41 17.32 3.99
N ILE A 62 7.58 17.88 4.33
CA ILE A 62 8.72 17.10 4.82
C ILE A 62 8.37 16.38 6.12
N GLU A 63 7.75 17.08 7.08
CA GLU A 63 7.33 16.48 8.35
C GLU A 63 6.32 15.35 8.13
N PHE A 64 5.34 15.56 7.25
CA PHE A 64 4.36 14.55 6.89
C PHE A 64 5.02 13.31 6.28
N LEU A 65 5.93 13.47 5.31
CA LEU A 65 6.61 12.34 4.68
C LEU A 65 7.46 11.54 5.67
N LYS A 66 8.10 12.19 6.65
CA LYS A 66 8.81 11.48 7.74
C LYS A 66 7.85 10.63 8.57
N ARG A 67 6.70 11.18 8.93
CA ARG A 67 5.66 10.44 9.67
C ARG A 67 5.13 9.25 8.89
N VAL A 68 4.83 9.43 7.61
CA VAL A 68 4.38 8.36 6.70
C VAL A 68 5.42 7.26 6.59
N ASN A 69 6.71 7.61 6.44
CA ASN A 69 7.79 6.63 6.41
C ASN A 69 7.79 5.75 7.67
N ASP A 70 7.68 6.37 8.84
CA ASP A 70 7.71 5.67 10.11
C ASP A 70 6.48 4.77 10.31
N GLU A 71 5.30 5.26 9.91
CA GLU A 71 4.04 4.48 9.96
C GLU A 71 4.05 3.30 8.99
N LEU A 72 4.49 3.51 7.75
CA LEU A 72 4.60 2.45 6.76
C LEU A 72 5.66 1.42 7.13
N SER A 73 6.77 1.84 7.75
CA SER A 73 7.84 0.92 8.19
C SER A 73 7.40 -0.02 9.30
N ARG A 74 6.38 0.35 10.07
CA ARG A 74 5.75 -0.52 11.08
C ARG A 74 4.57 -1.33 10.53
N ASN A 75 4.17 -1.09 9.28
CA ASN A 75 2.99 -1.72 8.71
C ASN A 75 3.34 -3.08 8.10
N ILE A 76 2.69 -4.15 8.57
CA ILE A 76 2.92 -5.53 8.12
C ILE A 76 2.64 -5.77 6.63
N PHE A 77 1.93 -4.86 5.97
CA PHE A 77 1.62 -5.02 4.56
C PHE A 77 2.77 -4.53 3.68
N PHE A 78 3.61 -3.60 4.12
CA PHE A 78 4.60 -2.92 3.29
C PHE A 78 6.01 -3.45 3.48
N GLU A 79 6.67 -3.74 2.37
CA GLU A 79 8.10 -4.05 2.33
C GLU A 79 8.92 -2.76 2.20
N LYS A 80 10.17 -2.78 2.68
CA LYS A 80 11.06 -1.60 2.69
C LYS A 80 11.24 -0.94 1.32
N HIS A 81 11.23 -1.71 0.24
CA HIS A 81 11.33 -1.17 -1.12
C HIS A 81 10.03 -0.49 -1.59
N GLU A 82 8.87 -1.01 -1.20
CA GLU A 82 7.56 -0.42 -1.52
C GLU A 82 7.38 0.92 -0.83
N ILE A 83 7.86 1.03 0.41
CA ILE A 83 7.82 2.29 1.18
C ILE A 83 8.56 3.41 0.42
N LYS A 84 9.74 3.10 -0.14
CA LYS A 84 10.50 4.07 -0.95
C LYS A 84 9.71 4.55 -2.16
N VAL A 85 9.05 3.63 -2.87
CA VAL A 85 8.22 3.96 -4.04
C VAL A 85 7.06 4.87 -3.64
N VAL A 86 6.36 4.55 -2.55
CA VAL A 86 5.25 5.37 -2.05
C VAL A 86 5.72 6.76 -1.63
N LEU A 87 6.85 6.86 -0.92
CA LEU A 87 7.41 8.14 -0.50
C LEU A 87 7.85 8.99 -1.70
N GLU A 88 8.43 8.37 -2.73
CA GLU A 88 8.79 9.07 -3.96
C GLU A 88 7.55 9.60 -4.67
N GLU A 89 6.49 8.79 -4.75
CA GLU A 89 5.20 9.20 -5.34
C GLU A 89 4.60 10.39 -4.58
N LEU A 90 4.50 10.31 -3.25
CA LEU A 90 3.99 11.39 -2.41
C LEU A 90 4.87 12.64 -2.48
N SER A 91 6.20 12.48 -2.57
CA SER A 91 7.15 13.60 -2.68
C SER A 91 6.98 14.38 -3.97
N LYS A 92 6.53 13.74 -5.06
CA LYS A 92 6.27 14.41 -6.34
C LYS A 92 4.89 15.09 -6.40
N MET A 93 4.00 14.85 -5.44
CA MET A 93 2.71 15.53 -5.39
C MET A 93 2.90 17.01 -5.01
N GLU A 94 2.38 17.88 -5.84
CA GLU A 94 2.30 19.33 -5.64
C GLU A 94 0.83 19.74 -5.85
N ASN A 95 0.42 20.84 -5.24
CA ASN A 95 -0.84 21.47 -5.61
C ASN A 95 -0.61 22.21 -6.93
N GLU A 96 -1.33 21.83 -7.98
CA GLU A 96 -1.47 22.65 -9.19
C GLU A 96 -2.14 24.00 -8.89
#